data_AF-A0A380HR09-F1
#
_entry.id   AF-A0A380HR09-F1
#
_cell.length_a   1.000
_cell.length_b   1.000
_cell.length_c   1.000
_cell.angle_alpha   90.00
_cell.angle_beta   90.00
_cell.angle_gamma   90.00
#
_symmetry.space_group_name_H-M   'P 1'
#
loop_
_entity.id
_entity.type
_entity.pdbx_description
1 polymer ?
#
loop_
_entity_poly.entity_id
_entity_poly.type
_entity_poly.pdbx_seq_one_letter_code
_entity_poly.pdbx_strand_id
1 'polypeptide(L)' 'MKQKLKHNLNKYVENGKLEQGLYKVSDKIRDKKGKDYSKYVSKIMNFIRKKCDDIGSGCIITN' A
#
# COMPACT_ATOMS: atom_id res chain seq x y z
N MET A 1 20.74 -5.60 6.02
CA MET A 1 20.02 -4.98 4.87
C MET A 1 18.49 -5.11 4.91
N LYS A 2 17.90 -6.22 5.42
CA LYS A 2 16.43 -6.40 5.48
C LYS A 2 15.66 -5.33 6.29
N GLN A 3 16.27 -4.74 7.33
CA GLN A 3 15.61 -3.74 8.18
C GLN A 3 15.44 -2.36 7.51
N LYS A 4 16.41 -1.92 6.69
CA LYS A 4 16.32 -0.63 5.96
C LYS A 4 15.20 -0.64 4.93
N LEU A 5 15.00 -1.76 4.24
CA LEU A 5 13.92 -1.92 3.28
C LEU A 5 12.56 -1.87 3.99
N LYS A 6 12.44 -2.53 5.15
CA LYS A 6 11.22 -2.53 5.96
C LYS A 6 10.89 -1.12 6.45
N HIS A 7 11.87 -0.37 6.94
CA HIS A 7 11.68 1.00 7.43
C HIS A 7 11.29 1.99 6.32
N ASN A 8 11.93 1.90 5.14
CA ASN A 8 11.53 2.72 4.00
C ASN A 8 10.13 2.34 3.53
N LEU A 9 9.82 1.05 3.39
CA LEU A 9 8.50 0.59 2.98
C LEU A 9 7.42 1.10 3.96
N ASN A 10 7.69 1.06 5.27
CA ASN A 10 6.84 1.65 6.30
C ASN A 10 6.56 3.13 6.05
N LYS A 11 7.62 3.91 5.81
CA LYS A 11 7.52 5.33 5.50
C LYS A 11 6.73 5.62 4.23
N TYR A 12 6.81 4.76 3.22
CA TYR A 12 6.03 4.89 1.99
C TYR A 12 4.57 4.51 2.18
N VAL A 13 4.29 3.55 3.06
CA VAL A 13 2.94 3.12 3.46
C VAL A 13 2.28 4.19 4.33
N GLU A 14 2.96 4.67 5.37
CA GLU A 14 2.48 5.74 6.28
C GLU A 14 2.23 7.06 5.56
N ASN A 15 3.11 7.47 4.64
CA ASN A 15 2.91 8.71 3.88
C ASN A 15 1.81 8.60 2.79
N GLY A 16 1.05 7.50 2.71
CA GLY A 16 0.02 7.30 1.69
C GLY A 16 0.54 7.18 0.24
N LYS A 17 1.86 7.33 0.03
CA LYS A 17 2.51 7.24 -1.29
C LYS A 17 2.33 5.85 -1.91
N LEU A 18 2.34 4.80 -1.10
CA LEU A 18 2.08 3.46 -1.57
C LEU A 18 0.62 3.31 -2.06
N GLU A 19 -0.33 3.97 -1.38
CA GLU A 19 -1.75 3.92 -1.74
C GLU A 19 -1.97 4.63 -3.06
N GLN A 20 -1.47 5.86 -3.15
CA GLN A 20 -1.54 6.65 -4.37
C GLN A 20 -0.87 5.95 -5.54
N GLY A 21 0.31 5.33 -5.34
CA GLY A 21 1.00 4.59 -6.37
C GLY A 21 0.20 3.38 -6.88
N LEU A 22 -0.35 2.59 -5.96
CA LEU A 22 -1.16 1.42 -6.29
C LEU A 22 -2.48 1.83 -6.98
N TYR A 23 -3.16 2.86 -6.49
CA TYR A 23 -4.38 3.37 -7.12
C TYR A 23 -4.09 3.92 -8.51
N LYS A 24 -2.99 4.67 -8.70
CA LYS A 24 -2.62 5.21 -10.01
C LYS A 24 -2.29 4.12 -11.03
N VAL A 25 -1.66 3.03 -10.59
CA VAL A 25 -1.44 1.85 -11.44
C VAL A 25 -2.76 1.16 -11.75
N SER A 26 -3.63 0.97 -10.76
CA SER A 26 -4.96 0.38 -10.96
C SER A 26 -5.80 1.19 -11.94
N ASP A 27 -5.81 2.52 -11.81
CA ASP A 27 -6.53 3.44 -12.67
C ASP A 27 -6.01 3.38 -14.12
N LYS A 28 -4.69 3.36 -14.29
CA LYS A 28 -4.05 3.22 -15.59
C LYS A 28 -4.32 1.86 -16.25
N ILE A 29 -4.43 0.79 -15.46
CA ILE A 29 -4.80 -0.53 -15.97
C ILE A 29 -6.30 -0.58 -16.30
N ARG A 30 -7.15 0.07 -15.50
CA ARG A 30 -8.59 0.20 -15.78
C ARG A 30 -8.81 0.94 -17.09
N ASP A 31 -8.12 2.06 -17.29
CA ASP A 31 -8.15 2.84 -18.54
C ASP A 31 -7.70 1.99 -19.75
N LYS A 32 -6.62 1.21 -19.58
CA LYS A 32 -6.02 0.46 -20.70
C LYS A 32 -6.66 -0.90 -21.00
N LYS A 33 -7.24 -1.56 -20.00
CA LYS A 33 -7.78 -2.94 -20.11
C LYS A 33 -9.27 -3.05 -19.74
N GLY A 34 -9.90 -1.98 -19.27
CA GLY A 34 -11.27 -2.00 -18.73
C GLY A 34 -11.42 -2.83 -17.45
N LYS A 35 -10.32 -3.33 -16.87
CA LYS A 35 -10.34 -4.20 -15.68
C LYS A 35 -10.03 -3.39 -14.44
N ASP A 36 -10.97 -3.39 -13.50
CA ASP A 36 -10.81 -2.71 -12.23
C ASP A 36 -9.99 -3.56 -11.25
N TYR A 37 -8.77 -3.10 -10.94
CA TYR A 37 -7.89 -3.75 -9.97
C TYR A 37 -7.95 -3.09 -8.59
N SER A 38 -8.88 -2.15 -8.37
CA SER A 38 -9.04 -1.41 -7.12
C SER A 38 -9.29 -2.36 -5.96
N LYS A 39 -10.03 -3.44 -6.22
CA LYS A 39 -10.29 -4.52 -5.25
C LYS A 39 -9.00 -5.20 -4.77
N TYR A 40 -8.03 -5.40 -5.66
CA TYR A 40 -6.74 -5.99 -5.32
C TYR A 40 -5.84 -5.00 -4.58
N VAL A 41 -5.82 -3.74 -5.03
CA VAL A 41 -5.10 -2.65 -4.34
C VAL A 41 -5.59 -2.51 -2.90
N SER A 42 -6.91 -2.47 -2.71
CA SER A 42 -7.54 -2.35 -1.40
C SER A 42 -7.25 -3.57 -0.52
N LYS A 43 -7.26 -4.79 -1.07
CA LYS A 43 -6.83 -6.01 -0.35
C LYS A 43 -5.37 -5.97 0.08
N ILE A 44 -4.47 -5.55 -0.81
CA ILE A 44 -3.03 -5.44 -0.53
C ILE A 44 -2.82 -4.40 0.57
N MET A 45 -3.49 -3.25 0.49
CA MET A 45 -3.38 -2.24 1.53
C MET A 45 -3.93 -2.68 2.86
N ASN A 46 -5.06 -3.38 2.88
CA ASN A 46 -5.60 -3.93 4.11
C ASN A 46 -4.68 -5.00 4.72
N PHE A 47 -4.05 -5.83 3.88
CA PHE A 47 -3.08 -6.82 4.33
C PHE A 47 -1.81 -6.17 4.90
N ILE A 48 -1.30 -5.12 4.25
CA ILE A 48 -0.13 -4.36 4.72
C ILE A 48 -0.46 -3.65 6.03
N ARG A 49 -1.64 -3.02 6.15
CA ARG A 49 -2.13 -2.42 7.40
C ARG A 49 -2.15 -3.42 8.54
N LYS A 50 -2.78 -4.56 8.31
CA LYS A 50 -2.93 -5.62 9.32
C LYS A 50 -1.58 -6.24 9.71
N LYS A 51 -0.66 -6.37 8.75
CA LYS A 51 0.72 -6.78 9.03
C LYS A 51 1.51 -5.72 9.79
N CYS A 52 1.35 -4.44 9.47
CA CYS A 52 1.98 -3.34 10.21
C CYS A 52 1.58 -3.34 11.69
N ASP A 53 0.28 -3.50 11.95
CA ASP A 53 -0.32 -3.56 13.29
C ASP A 53 0.27 -4.72 14.13
N ASP A 54 0.34 -5.92 13.53
CA ASP A 54 0.89 -7.15 14.15
C ASP A 54 2.39 -7.06 14.49
N ILE A 55 3.16 -6.21 13.79
CA ILE A 55 4.61 -6.08 14.01
C ILE A 55 4.93 -5.09 15.16
N GLY A 56 3.94 -4.39 15.73
CA GLY A 56 4.16 -3.45 16.83
C GLY A 56 4.98 -2.20 16.48
N SER A 57 5.37 -2.03 15.22
CA SER A 57 5.83 -0.74 14.69
C SER A 57 4.59 0.01 14.24
N GLY A 58 4.11 0.95 15.06
CA GLY A 58 2.94 1.76 14.78
C GLY A 58 3.04 2.43 13.41
N CYS A 59 2.36 1.86 12.42
CA CYS A 59 2.17 2.49 11.13
C CYS A 59 0.88 3.29 11.23
N ILE A 60 1.01 4.59 11.45
CA ILE A 60 -0.13 5.50 11.37
C ILE A 60 -0.38 5.72 9.89
N ILE A 61 -1.23 4.88 9.26
CA ILE A 61 -1.82 5.24 7.97
C ILE A 61 -2.95 6.21 8.31
N THR A 62 -2.62 7.50 8.35
CA THR A 62 -3.61 8.57 8.49
C THR A 62 -4.61 8.45 7.33
N ASN A 63 -5.89 8.39 7.70
CA ASN A 63 -7.06 8.31 6.82
C ASN A 63 -7.27 9.64 6.08
#